data_AF-A0A4R6SPD8-F1
#
_entry.id   AF-A0A4R6SPD8-F1
#
_cell.length_a   1.000
_cell.length_b   1.000
_cell.length_c   1.000
_cell.angle_alpha   90.00
_cell.angle_beta   90.00
_cell.angle_gamma   90.00
#
_symmetry.space_group_name_H-M   'P 1'
#
loop_
_entity.id
_entity.type
_entity.pdbx_description
1 polymer ?
#
loop_
_entity_poly.entity_id
_entity_poly.type
_entity_poly.pdbx_seq_one_letter_code
_entity_poly.pdbx_strand_id
1 'polypeptide(L)'
;MNLEDELSKLFADKAAFDVPVADDAADTVVRGARRIRRRRRLAAGGAGALTLAAVIGVGVAAAGVGGATGSPPANPSLSVVSTSSRPTPSKVVVPPAGGTTVASGTLTRTAQTRPHTKHRTTTTEPTSTGSPPPGNPVPFGPAGFDGLTLGMTQEEAESTGTITPNLQPDSGPDCHGYDYTDFPRPAGEYSVILSGGGGITRLTSLTNAVTPEGIYAGVGIEKVHTTYPEGSGSDAEWTAPVPGNPQAQYEFLFDGGRVVLMRLELTGGSCLS
;
A
#
# COMPACT_ATOMS: atom_id res chain seq x y z
N MET A 1 -39.20 37.71 12.50
CA MET A 1 -38.40 36.81 13.34
C MET A 1 -37.03 36.74 12.72
N ASN A 2 -35.97 37.04 13.47
CA ASN A 2 -34.59 37.03 12.97
C ASN A 2 -33.94 35.68 13.29
N LEU A 3 -33.47 34.99 12.27
CA LEU A 3 -32.78 33.69 12.37
C LEU A 3 -31.49 33.78 13.21
N GLU A 4 -30.86 34.96 13.22
CA GLU A 4 -29.61 35.22 13.93
C GLU A 4 -29.79 35.21 15.46
N ASP A 5 -30.94 35.69 15.95
CA ASP A 5 -31.29 35.67 17.36
C ASP A 5 -31.64 34.24 17.82
N GLU A 6 -32.27 33.45 16.95
CA GLU A 6 -32.66 32.07 17.23
C GLU A 6 -31.43 31.14 17.25
N LEU A 7 -30.48 31.34 16.33
CA LEU A 7 -29.19 30.64 16.35
C LEU A 7 -28.35 31.05 17.55
N SER A 8 -28.27 32.34 17.86
CA SER A 8 -27.52 32.80 19.06
C SER A 8 -28.10 32.21 20.35
N LYS A 9 -29.43 32.05 20.42
CA LYS A 9 -30.10 31.41 21.55
C LYS A 9 -29.81 29.89 21.64
N LEU A 10 -29.78 29.19 20.50
CA LEU A 10 -29.44 27.76 20.46
C LEU A 10 -27.98 27.47 20.86
N PHE A 11 -27.05 28.34 20.49
CA PHE A 11 -25.63 28.19 20.86
C PHE A 11 -25.30 28.71 22.27
N ALA A 12 -26.13 29.60 22.82
CA ALA A 12 -25.99 30.05 24.21
C ALA A 12 -26.38 28.95 25.23
N ASP A 13 -27.21 27.99 24.83
CA ASP A 13 -27.55 26.83 25.64
C ASP A 13 -26.47 25.73 25.54
N LYS A 14 -25.26 26.07 26.03
CA LYS A 14 -24.13 25.13 26.07
C LYS A 14 -24.41 23.88 26.91
N ALA A 15 -25.36 23.94 27.84
CA ALA A 15 -25.76 22.79 28.66
C ALA A 15 -26.52 21.72 27.85
N ALA A 16 -27.17 22.10 26.75
CA ALA A 16 -27.87 21.17 25.87
C ALA A 16 -26.92 20.35 24.97
N PHE A 17 -25.67 20.77 24.81
CA PHE A 17 -24.67 20.09 23.97
C PHE A 17 -23.69 19.21 24.73
N ASP A 18 -23.77 19.19 26.06
CA ASP A 18 -22.96 18.29 26.89
C ASP A 18 -23.65 16.92 26.92
N VAL A 19 -23.51 16.18 25.83
CA VAL A 19 -23.97 14.78 25.77
C VAL A 19 -22.97 13.96 26.57
N PRO A 20 -23.35 13.40 27.73
CA PRO A 20 -22.42 12.60 28.53
C PRO A 20 -22.01 11.38 27.70
N VAL A 21 -20.73 11.31 27.36
CA VAL A 21 -20.15 10.13 26.75
C VAL A 21 -20.08 9.08 27.85
N ALA A 22 -20.83 7.99 27.69
CA ALA A 22 -20.75 6.87 28.63
C ALA A 22 -19.30 6.34 28.67
N ASP A 23 -18.79 6.04 29.86
CA ASP A 23 -17.41 5.59 30.06
C ASP A 23 -17.06 4.31 29.27
N ASP A 24 -18.07 3.57 28.79
CA ASP A 24 -17.95 2.37 27.98
C ASP A 24 -18.20 2.57 26.47
N ALA A 25 -18.34 3.83 26.01
CA ALA A 25 -18.66 4.13 24.61
C ALA A 25 -17.57 3.63 23.65
N ALA A 26 -16.30 3.85 23.98
CA ALA A 26 -15.18 3.38 23.17
C ALA A 26 -15.16 1.85 23.06
N ASP A 27 -15.37 1.18 24.19
CA ASP A 27 -15.40 -0.29 24.28
C ASP A 27 -16.61 -0.88 23.52
N THR A 28 -17.74 -0.18 23.54
CA THR A 28 -18.96 -0.57 22.83
C THR A 28 -18.80 -0.41 21.32
N VAL A 29 -18.14 0.66 20.85
CA VAL A 29 -17.79 0.83 19.43
C VAL A 29 -16.82 -0.27 18.97
N VAL A 30 -15.79 -0.58 19.76
CA VAL A 30 -14.82 -1.65 19.42
C VAL A 30 -15.48 -3.03 19.40
N ARG A 31 -16.36 -3.34 20.37
CA ARG A 31 -17.13 -4.60 20.37
C ARG A 31 -18.11 -4.67 19.21
N GLY A 32 -18.75 -3.56 18.84
CA GLY A 32 -19.62 -3.45 17.66
C GLY A 32 -18.88 -3.75 16.37
N ALA A 33 -17.72 -3.09 16.17
CA ALA A 33 -16.87 -3.29 14.99
C ALA A 33 -16.35 -4.74 14.89
N ARG A 34 -15.95 -5.35 16.00
CA ARG A 34 -15.48 -6.75 16.05
C ARG A 34 -16.60 -7.75 15.72
N ARG A 35 -17.85 -7.48 16.11
CA ARG A 35 -19.02 -8.34 15.81
C ARG A 35 -19.36 -8.33 14.31
N ILE A 36 -19.27 -7.19 13.64
CA ILE A 36 -19.53 -7.05 12.20
C ILE A 36 -18.51 -7.85 11.39
N ARG A 37 -17.21 -7.75 11.72
CA ARG A 37 -16.15 -8.55 11.08
C ARG A 37 -16.36 -10.06 11.25
N ARG A 38 -16.87 -10.51 12.41
CA ARG A 38 -17.13 -11.94 12.66
C ARG A 38 -18.33 -12.48 11.86
N ARG A 39 -19.40 -11.68 11.68
CA ARG A 39 -20.54 -12.06 10.84
C ARG A 39 -20.17 -12.18 9.36
N ARG A 40 -19.28 -11.32 8.86
CA ARG A 40 -18.79 -11.39 7.48
C ARG A 40 -17.97 -12.65 7.18
N ARG A 41 -17.27 -13.21 8.18
CA ARG A 41 -16.53 -14.49 8.04
C ARG A 41 -17.44 -15.73 7.95
N LEU A 42 -18.69 -15.67 8.40
CA LEU A 42 -19.64 -16.79 8.29
C LEU A 42 -20.54 -16.70 7.05
N ALA A 43 -20.66 -15.54 6.43
CA ALA A 43 -21.43 -15.36 5.20
C ALA A 43 -20.65 -15.75 3.92
N ALA A 44 -19.33 -15.92 4.00
CA ALA A 44 -18.48 -16.30 2.86
C ALA A 44 -18.12 -17.80 2.81
N GLY A 45 -18.66 -18.64 3.71
CA GLY A 45 -18.21 -20.02 3.88
C GLY A 45 -19.27 -21.12 3.98
N GLY A 46 -20.54 -20.88 3.61
CA GLY A 46 -21.54 -21.94 3.73
C GLY A 46 -22.92 -21.63 3.15
N ALA A 47 -23.09 -21.88 1.86
CA ALA A 47 -24.40 -22.14 1.24
C ALA A 47 -24.21 -23.03 0.00
N GLY A 48 -23.78 -24.27 0.23
CA GLY A 48 -23.51 -25.24 -0.83
C GLY A 48 -23.82 -26.66 -0.36
N ALA A 49 -25.06 -26.94 0.01
CA ALA A 49 -25.65 -28.28 0.00
C ALA A 49 -27.15 -28.22 0.34
N LEU A 50 -27.93 -29.10 -0.32
CA LEU A 50 -29.37 -29.39 -0.19
C LEU A 50 -30.26 -28.48 -1.08
N THR A 51 -31.04 -28.96 -2.06
CA THR A 51 -31.69 -30.28 -2.25
C THR A 51 -32.10 -30.48 -3.72
N LEU A 52 -31.88 -31.69 -4.23
CA LEU A 52 -32.56 -32.28 -5.39
C LEU A 52 -34.06 -32.42 -5.13
N ALA A 53 -34.90 -31.84 -5.98
CA ALA A 53 -36.27 -32.30 -6.20
C ALA A 53 -36.66 -32.04 -7.67
N ALA A 54 -36.81 -33.13 -8.40
CA ALA A 54 -37.29 -33.16 -9.77
C ALA A 54 -38.77 -32.77 -9.84
N VAL A 55 -39.13 -31.92 -10.81
CA VAL A 55 -40.50 -31.88 -11.35
C VAL A 55 -40.41 -31.91 -12.87
N ILE A 56 -40.94 -33.01 -13.41
CA ILE A 56 -41.21 -33.27 -14.81
C ILE A 56 -42.28 -32.29 -15.29
N GLY A 57 -41.99 -31.57 -16.37
CA GLY A 57 -42.93 -30.66 -17.03
C GLY A 57 -42.69 -30.66 -18.53
N VAL A 58 -43.37 -31.60 -19.21
CA VAL A 58 -43.45 -31.77 -20.67
C VAL A 58 -44.08 -30.53 -21.30
N GLY A 59 -43.50 -30.03 -22.39
CA GLY A 59 -44.09 -28.97 -23.22
C GLY A 59 -43.42 -28.84 -24.59
N VAL A 60 -43.92 -29.60 -25.56
CA VAL A 60 -43.53 -29.59 -26.98
C VAL A 60 -44.38 -28.56 -27.74
N ALA A 61 -43.73 -27.68 -28.52
CA ALA A 61 -44.23 -27.11 -29.79
C ALA A 61 -43.01 -26.48 -30.52
N ALA A 62 -42.38 -27.14 -31.50
CA ALA A 62 -42.79 -27.28 -32.91
C ALA A 62 -42.61 -26.00 -33.75
N ALA A 63 -41.59 -26.07 -34.62
CA ALA A 63 -41.49 -25.53 -35.99
C ALA A 63 -41.43 -24.02 -36.24
N GLY A 64 -40.34 -23.63 -36.91
CA GLY A 64 -40.17 -22.33 -37.57
C GLY A 64 -38.95 -22.34 -38.50
N VAL A 65 -39.01 -23.17 -39.53
CA VAL A 65 -38.07 -23.17 -40.68
C VAL A 65 -38.32 -21.92 -41.52
N GLY A 66 -37.27 -21.18 -41.87
CA GLY A 66 -37.33 -20.08 -42.81
C GLY A 66 -35.92 -19.62 -43.20
N GLY A 67 -35.39 -20.18 -44.29
CA GLY A 67 -34.13 -19.75 -44.87
C GLY A 67 -34.27 -18.44 -45.64
N ALA A 68 -33.18 -17.68 -45.68
CA ALA A 68 -32.91 -16.71 -46.74
C ALA A 68 -31.41 -16.65 -47.00
N THR A 69 -31.07 -17.03 -48.21
CA THR A 69 -29.81 -16.84 -48.92
C THR A 69 -29.36 -15.37 -48.92
N GLY A 70 -28.06 -15.13 -48.76
CA GLY A 70 -27.44 -13.84 -49.03
C GLY A 70 -25.93 -13.83 -48.72
N SER A 71 -25.10 -14.17 -49.71
CA SER A 71 -23.65 -13.93 -49.69
C SER A 71 -23.31 -12.44 -50.02
N PRO A 72 -22.03 -12.01 -50.09
CA PRO A 72 -21.45 -11.02 -49.18
C PRO A 72 -21.06 -9.69 -49.87
N PRO A 73 -20.56 -8.71 -49.12
CA PRO A 73 -19.38 -7.96 -49.57
C PRO A 73 -18.30 -7.94 -48.46
N ALA A 74 -17.07 -8.41 -48.72
CA ALA A 74 -15.96 -7.65 -49.33
C ALA A 74 -15.48 -6.45 -48.47
N ASN A 75 -14.40 -6.69 -47.69
CA ASN A 75 -13.19 -5.88 -47.44
C ASN A 75 -13.28 -4.34 -47.26
N PRO A 76 -12.44 -3.72 -46.39
CA PRO A 76 -10.99 -3.92 -46.42
C PRO A 76 -10.25 -3.99 -45.08
N SER A 77 -9.13 -4.71 -45.15
CA SER A 77 -7.97 -4.63 -44.26
C SER A 77 -7.44 -3.20 -44.16
N LEU A 78 -7.38 -2.67 -42.95
CA LEU A 78 -6.62 -1.44 -42.68
C LEU A 78 -5.16 -1.83 -42.39
N SER A 79 -4.31 -1.65 -43.39
CA SER A 79 -2.85 -1.63 -43.22
C SER A 79 -2.46 -0.32 -42.52
N VAL A 80 -2.03 -0.40 -41.26
CA VAL A 80 -1.45 0.74 -40.57
C VAL A 80 0.01 0.86 -40.96
N VAL A 81 0.35 1.98 -41.61
CA VAL A 81 1.71 2.37 -41.95
C VAL A 81 2.46 2.75 -40.67
N SER A 82 3.50 2.01 -40.32
CA SER A 82 4.47 2.44 -39.30
C SER A 82 5.52 3.35 -39.95
N THR A 83 5.42 4.66 -39.71
CA THR A 83 6.52 5.59 -40.01
C THR A 83 7.60 5.46 -38.94
N SER A 84 8.68 4.79 -39.29
CA SER A 84 9.92 4.71 -38.51
C SER A 84 10.69 6.03 -38.63
N SER A 85 10.60 6.89 -37.63
CA SER A 85 11.50 8.04 -37.46
C SER A 85 12.78 7.57 -36.74
N ARG A 86 13.84 7.42 -37.53
CA ARG A 86 15.20 7.14 -37.09
C ARG A 86 15.79 8.38 -36.39
N PRO A 87 16.14 8.34 -35.09
CA PRO A 87 16.85 9.46 -34.47
C PRO A 87 18.32 9.48 -34.90
N THR A 88 18.76 10.68 -35.24
CA THR A 88 20.12 11.07 -35.62
C THR A 88 21.09 10.93 -34.43
N PRO A 89 22.32 10.44 -34.61
CA PRO A 89 23.33 10.42 -33.55
C PRO A 89 23.87 11.84 -33.31
N SER A 90 23.46 12.47 -32.21
CA SER A 90 24.09 13.69 -31.72
C SER A 90 25.39 13.35 -30.98
N LYS A 91 26.48 13.91 -31.49
CA LYS A 91 27.82 13.92 -30.92
C LYS A 91 27.82 14.38 -29.47
N VAL A 92 28.37 13.56 -28.57
CA VAL A 92 28.74 13.97 -27.21
C VAL A 92 30.04 14.77 -27.28
N VAL A 93 29.96 16.02 -26.83
CA VAL A 93 31.09 16.92 -26.61
C VAL A 93 31.66 16.65 -25.22
N VAL A 94 32.99 16.48 -25.17
CA VAL A 94 33.81 16.21 -23.99
C VAL A 94 33.88 17.45 -23.08
N PRO A 95 33.81 17.31 -21.74
CA PRO A 95 33.96 18.41 -20.79
C PRO A 95 35.43 18.81 -20.57
N PRO A 96 35.75 20.11 -20.40
CA PRO A 96 37.05 20.53 -19.90
C PRO A 96 37.12 20.46 -18.37
N ALA A 97 38.26 19.95 -17.91
CA ALA A 97 38.71 19.93 -16.54
C ALA A 97 39.05 21.33 -15.99
N GLY A 98 38.76 21.53 -14.72
CA GLY A 98 39.21 22.64 -13.88
C GLY A 98 38.31 22.68 -12.65
N GLY A 99 38.76 22.77 -11.40
CA GLY A 99 40.07 22.97 -10.81
C GLY A 99 39.84 23.48 -9.38
N THR A 100 40.85 23.32 -8.52
CA THR A 100 41.09 24.12 -7.29
C THR A 100 40.44 23.66 -5.97
N THR A 101 41.21 22.87 -5.22
CA THR A 101 41.87 23.14 -3.92
C THR A 101 41.29 24.14 -2.87
N VAL A 102 41.60 23.81 -1.59
CA VAL A 102 41.66 24.59 -0.33
C VAL A 102 40.28 24.82 0.36
N ALA A 103 40.04 24.57 1.66
CA ALA A 103 40.88 24.75 2.84
C ALA A 103 40.45 23.92 4.07
N SER A 104 41.44 23.54 4.88
CA SER A 104 41.32 23.03 6.24
C SER A 104 40.77 24.08 7.21
N GLY A 105 39.81 23.68 8.05
CA GLY A 105 39.37 24.44 9.21
C GLY A 105 39.46 23.58 10.47
N THR A 106 40.60 23.66 11.16
CA THR A 106 40.79 23.11 12.51
C THR A 106 40.28 24.13 13.52
N LEU A 107 39.15 23.85 14.19
CA LEU A 107 38.74 24.61 15.37
C LEU A 107 38.99 23.79 16.64
N THR A 108 40.04 24.21 17.34
CA THR A 108 40.40 23.88 18.71
C THR A 108 39.24 24.22 19.65
N ARG A 109 38.57 23.21 20.20
CA ARG A 109 37.57 23.38 21.25
C ARG A 109 38.21 23.20 22.62
N THR A 110 38.43 24.32 23.30
CA THR A 110 38.93 24.44 24.66
C THR A 110 38.06 23.65 25.65
N ALA A 111 38.70 22.78 26.42
CA ALA A 111 38.10 22.08 27.55
C ALA A 111 37.75 23.09 28.65
N GLN A 112 36.47 23.16 29.02
CA GLN A 112 35.99 23.89 30.18
C GLN A 112 35.46 22.91 31.22
N THR A 113 36.29 22.69 32.24
CA THR A 113 36.02 21.89 33.42
C THR A 113 35.07 22.66 34.35
N ARG A 114 33.85 22.15 34.58
CA ARG A 114 33.02 22.52 35.73
C ARG A 114 32.50 21.26 36.41
N PRO A 115 32.70 21.10 37.73
CA PRO A 115 32.11 20.03 38.51
C PRO A 115 30.68 20.44 38.90
N HIS A 116 29.69 19.85 38.23
CA HIS A 116 28.32 19.88 38.71
C HIS A 116 27.87 18.44 39.00
N THR A 117 27.98 18.09 40.28
CA THR A 117 27.31 16.96 40.92
C THR A 117 25.81 17.24 40.87
N LYS A 118 25.12 16.80 39.81
CA LYS A 118 23.67 16.64 39.81
C LYS A 118 23.38 15.16 39.59
N HIS A 119 22.69 14.57 40.56
CA HIS A 119 22.14 13.23 40.53
C HIS A 119 21.47 12.96 39.17
N ARG A 120 22.17 12.18 38.34
CA ARG A 120 21.62 11.58 37.12
C ARG A 120 20.77 10.41 37.57
N THR A 121 19.47 10.64 37.73
CA THR A 121 18.49 9.57 37.75
C THR A 121 18.53 8.94 36.37
N THR A 122 19.29 7.85 36.22
CA THR A 122 19.21 6.96 35.07
C THR A 122 17.85 6.30 35.11
N THR A 123 16.84 7.00 34.60
CA THR A 123 15.60 6.37 34.16
C THR A 123 15.99 5.53 32.96
N THR A 124 16.17 4.24 33.20
CA THR A 124 16.33 3.21 32.18
C THR A 124 15.04 3.20 31.39
N GLU A 125 14.99 4.00 30.32
CA GLU A 125 13.91 3.92 29.35
C GLU A 125 13.90 2.49 28.82
N PRO A 126 12.79 1.75 28.96
CA PRO A 126 12.72 0.38 28.49
C PRO A 126 13.01 0.42 27.00
N THR A 127 14.15 -0.17 26.60
CA THR A 127 14.42 -0.47 25.21
C THR A 127 13.24 -1.30 24.73
N SER A 128 12.34 -0.65 23.99
CA SER A 128 11.12 -1.24 23.44
C SER A 128 11.54 -2.16 22.31
N THR A 129 12.10 -3.30 22.67
CA THR A 129 12.34 -4.42 21.76
C THR A 129 10.96 -4.92 21.38
N GLY A 130 10.50 -4.57 20.16
CA GLY A 130 9.25 -5.09 19.62
C GLY A 130 9.22 -6.61 19.75
N SER A 131 8.05 -7.17 20.04
CA SER A 131 7.87 -8.62 19.95
C SER A 131 8.22 -9.06 18.52
N PRO A 132 8.98 -10.16 18.35
CA PRO A 132 9.33 -10.66 17.04
C PRO A 132 8.07 -10.92 16.21
N PRO A 133 8.16 -10.80 14.86
CA PRO A 133 7.02 -11.02 13.99
C PRO A 133 6.45 -12.44 14.19
N PRO A 134 5.13 -12.61 14.14
CA PRO A 134 4.52 -13.92 14.28
C PRO A 134 4.85 -14.79 13.05
N GLY A 135 5.27 -16.03 13.30
CA GLY A 135 5.57 -17.02 12.24
C GLY A 135 7.02 -16.95 11.73
N ASN A 136 7.25 -17.60 10.59
CA ASN A 136 8.56 -17.55 9.94
C ASN A 136 8.72 -16.20 9.24
N PRO A 137 9.80 -15.44 9.53
CA PRO A 137 10.11 -14.21 8.83
C PRO A 137 10.22 -14.43 7.31
N VAL A 138 9.53 -13.60 6.54
CA VAL A 138 9.66 -13.56 5.07
C VAL A 138 10.43 -12.30 4.69
N PRO A 139 11.53 -12.41 3.91
CA PRO A 139 12.28 -11.24 3.47
C PRO A 139 11.42 -10.27 2.65
N PHE A 140 11.40 -9.02 3.09
CA PHE A 140 10.76 -7.89 2.41
C PHE A 140 11.88 -6.94 1.96
N GLY A 141 12.47 -7.25 0.81
CA GLY A 141 13.79 -6.76 0.46
C GLY A 141 13.82 -5.93 -0.82
N PRO A 142 15.01 -5.50 -1.25
CA PRO A 142 15.16 -4.52 -2.31
C PRO A 142 14.58 -4.92 -3.67
N ALA A 143 14.52 -6.22 -3.94
CA ALA A 143 13.96 -6.73 -5.19
C ALA A 143 12.44 -6.95 -5.13
N GLY A 144 11.87 -7.21 -3.95
CA GLY A 144 10.50 -7.68 -3.84
C GLY A 144 10.15 -8.43 -2.55
N PHE A 145 9.05 -9.18 -2.63
CA PHE A 145 8.44 -9.90 -1.51
C PHE A 145 7.68 -11.13 -2.00
N ASP A 146 7.84 -12.25 -1.29
CA ASP A 146 7.09 -13.50 -1.51
C ASP A 146 7.09 -14.00 -2.98
N GLY A 147 8.26 -13.96 -3.62
CA GLY A 147 8.42 -14.39 -5.02
C GLY A 147 7.97 -13.36 -6.06
N LEU A 148 7.35 -12.25 -5.65
CA LEU A 148 7.05 -11.11 -6.52
C LEU A 148 8.21 -10.11 -6.50
N THR A 149 8.48 -9.48 -7.63
CA THR A 149 9.51 -8.44 -7.76
C THR A 149 8.94 -7.16 -8.35
N LEU A 150 9.48 -6.01 -7.96
CA LEU A 150 9.16 -4.75 -8.62
C LEU A 150 9.50 -4.84 -10.12
N GLY A 151 8.61 -4.31 -10.97
CA GLY A 151 8.73 -4.34 -12.43
C GLY A 151 8.31 -5.65 -13.11
N MET A 152 7.99 -6.70 -12.35
CA MET A 152 7.46 -7.97 -12.89
C MET A 152 6.17 -7.70 -13.68
N THR A 153 6.00 -8.30 -14.86
CA THR A 153 4.79 -8.07 -15.67
C THR A 153 3.56 -8.68 -14.99
N GLN A 154 2.38 -8.30 -15.46
CA GLN A 154 1.14 -8.91 -14.98
C GLN A 154 1.13 -10.42 -15.20
N GLU A 155 1.47 -10.88 -16.41
CA GLU A 155 1.45 -12.31 -16.72
C GLU A 155 2.46 -13.08 -15.85
N GLU A 156 3.65 -12.53 -15.64
CA GLU A 156 4.66 -13.12 -14.78
C GLU A 156 4.16 -13.22 -13.33
N ALA A 157 3.58 -12.15 -12.80
CA ALA A 157 3.10 -12.09 -11.44
C ALA A 157 1.93 -13.07 -11.19
N GLU A 158 0.97 -13.13 -12.10
CA GLU A 158 -0.13 -14.10 -12.06
C GLU A 158 0.38 -15.54 -12.18
N SER A 159 1.40 -15.79 -13.01
CA SER A 159 1.97 -17.13 -13.18
C SER A 159 2.61 -17.70 -11.92
N THR A 160 2.98 -16.85 -10.96
CA THR A 160 3.47 -17.31 -9.64
C THR A 160 2.38 -18.00 -8.82
N GLY A 161 1.10 -17.72 -9.11
CA GLY A 161 -0.04 -18.14 -8.29
C GLY A 161 -0.16 -17.40 -6.95
N THR A 162 0.72 -16.44 -6.68
CA THR A 162 0.79 -15.69 -5.42
C THR A 162 -0.20 -14.54 -5.37
N ILE A 163 -0.68 -14.07 -6.52
CA ILE A 163 -1.64 -12.97 -6.61
C ILE A 163 -2.93 -13.37 -7.33
N THR A 164 -4.00 -12.67 -7.00
CA THR A 164 -5.30 -12.70 -7.67
C THR A 164 -5.81 -11.27 -7.85
N PRO A 165 -6.55 -10.96 -8.93
CA PRO A 165 -7.22 -9.67 -9.05
C PRO A 165 -8.07 -9.36 -7.82
N ASN A 166 -8.02 -8.12 -7.33
CA ASN A 166 -8.90 -7.67 -6.25
C ASN A 166 -10.36 -7.62 -6.74
N LEU A 167 -11.31 -7.62 -5.80
CA LEU A 167 -12.75 -7.51 -6.12
C LEU A 167 -13.12 -6.23 -6.90
N GLN A 168 -12.33 -5.17 -6.77
CA GLN A 168 -12.42 -3.95 -7.55
C GLN A 168 -11.03 -3.57 -8.04
N PRO A 169 -10.54 -4.20 -9.12
CA PRO A 169 -9.14 -4.13 -9.51
C PRO A 169 -8.76 -2.78 -10.09
N ASP A 170 -9.70 -1.95 -10.55
CA ASP A 170 -9.38 -0.62 -11.08
C ASP A 170 -8.96 0.33 -9.94
N SER A 171 -7.67 0.64 -9.87
CA SER A 171 -7.09 1.51 -8.83
C SER A 171 -6.73 2.90 -9.33
N GLY A 172 -7.00 3.21 -10.61
CA GLY A 172 -6.68 4.49 -11.25
C GLY A 172 -6.52 4.34 -12.77
N PRO A 173 -6.21 5.42 -13.49
CA PRO A 173 -5.89 5.36 -14.92
C PRO A 173 -4.68 4.43 -15.15
N ASP A 174 -4.89 3.34 -15.87
CA ASP A 174 -3.88 2.31 -16.16
C ASP A 174 -3.24 1.70 -14.89
N CYS A 175 -3.96 1.62 -13.77
CA CYS A 175 -3.46 0.97 -12.57
C CYS A 175 -4.42 -0.13 -12.12
N HIS A 176 -3.85 -1.32 -11.87
CA HIS A 176 -4.60 -2.50 -11.48
C HIS A 176 -4.13 -3.02 -10.12
N GLY A 177 -5.10 -3.19 -9.23
CA GLY A 177 -4.93 -3.68 -7.88
C GLY A 177 -5.20 -5.17 -7.74
N TYR A 178 -4.29 -5.84 -7.05
CA TYR A 178 -4.31 -7.27 -6.80
C TYR A 178 -4.14 -7.53 -5.30
N ASP A 179 -4.53 -8.74 -4.92
CA ASP A 179 -4.31 -9.28 -3.57
C ASP A 179 -3.40 -10.48 -3.61
N TYR A 180 -2.74 -10.74 -2.49
CA TYR A 180 -2.12 -12.05 -2.28
C TYR A 180 -3.22 -13.11 -2.19
N THR A 181 -3.04 -14.25 -2.87
CA THR A 181 -4.02 -15.34 -2.96
C THR A 181 -4.52 -15.80 -1.58
N ASP A 182 -3.60 -15.92 -0.62
CA ASP A 182 -3.93 -16.37 0.75
C ASP A 182 -4.44 -15.24 1.66
N PHE A 183 -4.36 -13.98 1.22
CA PHE A 183 -4.71 -12.80 2.01
C PHE A 183 -5.55 -11.79 1.20
N PRO A 184 -6.76 -12.17 0.74
CA PRO A 184 -7.63 -11.27 0.01
C PRO A 184 -8.03 -10.05 0.84
N ARG A 185 -8.06 -8.87 0.20
CA ARG A 185 -8.44 -7.60 0.83
C ARG A 185 -9.88 -7.23 0.47
N PRO A 186 -10.49 -6.29 1.21
CA PRO A 186 -11.73 -5.67 0.77
C PRO A 186 -11.61 -5.06 -0.64
N ALA A 187 -12.75 -4.92 -1.31
CA ALA A 187 -12.81 -4.22 -2.60
C ALA A 187 -12.22 -2.81 -2.49
N GLY A 188 -11.31 -2.46 -3.40
CA GLY A 188 -10.66 -1.14 -3.45
C GLY A 188 -9.46 -1.00 -2.50
N GLU A 189 -9.10 -2.04 -1.74
CA GLU A 189 -7.86 -2.10 -0.97
C GLU A 189 -6.93 -3.11 -1.63
N TYR A 190 -5.66 -2.75 -1.84
CA TYR A 190 -4.76 -3.53 -2.68
C TYR A 190 -3.51 -3.96 -1.92
N SER A 191 -3.14 -5.23 -2.08
CA SER A 191 -1.85 -5.74 -1.59
C SER A 191 -0.72 -5.48 -2.57
N VAL A 192 -1.04 -5.55 -3.88
CA VAL A 192 -0.10 -5.36 -4.98
C VAL A 192 -0.73 -4.39 -5.98
N ILE A 193 0.04 -3.45 -6.53
CA ILE A 193 -0.40 -2.57 -7.62
C ILE A 193 0.51 -2.74 -8.82
N LEU A 194 -0.10 -2.88 -9.98
CA LEU A 194 0.55 -2.95 -11.28
C LEU A 194 0.19 -1.71 -12.10
N SER A 195 1.16 -1.19 -12.85
CA SER A 195 0.89 -0.20 -13.90
C SER A 195 0.66 -0.89 -15.24
N GLY A 196 -0.23 -0.31 -16.05
CA GLY A 196 -0.54 -0.74 -17.40
C GLY A 196 0.71 -0.70 -18.27
N GLY A 197 1.24 -1.88 -18.59
CA GLY A 197 2.47 -2.05 -19.38
C GLY A 197 3.79 -1.84 -18.62
N GLY A 198 3.77 -1.43 -17.35
CA GLY A 198 4.98 -1.19 -16.54
C GLY A 198 5.23 -2.20 -15.41
N GLY A 199 4.31 -3.14 -15.17
CA GLY A 199 4.48 -4.22 -14.19
C GLY A 199 4.20 -3.80 -12.75
N ILE A 200 4.63 -4.61 -11.78
CA ILE A 200 4.45 -4.35 -10.34
C ILE A 200 5.15 -3.05 -9.95
N THR A 201 4.38 -2.09 -9.46
CA THR A 201 4.89 -0.79 -8.96
C THR A 201 4.87 -0.70 -7.45
N ARG A 202 4.03 -1.49 -6.78
CA ARG A 202 3.91 -1.51 -5.31
C ARG A 202 3.63 -2.90 -4.78
N LEU A 203 4.33 -3.25 -3.70
CA LEU A 203 4.10 -4.43 -2.88
C LEU A 203 3.83 -4.01 -1.44
N THR A 204 2.77 -4.51 -0.84
CA THR A 204 2.43 -4.28 0.57
C THR A 204 2.88 -5.47 1.40
N SER A 205 3.50 -5.24 2.55
CA SER A 205 4.00 -6.29 3.43
C SER A 205 2.89 -7.09 4.12
N LEU A 206 3.11 -8.39 4.34
CA LEU A 206 2.34 -9.17 5.33
C LEU A 206 2.90 -8.97 6.76
N THR A 207 2.19 -9.46 7.78
CA THR A 207 2.60 -9.27 9.19
C THR A 207 3.91 -9.94 9.57
N ASN A 208 4.36 -10.94 8.81
CA ASN A 208 5.62 -11.67 9.02
C ASN A 208 6.76 -11.16 8.11
N ALA A 209 6.52 -10.10 7.34
CA ALA A 209 7.52 -9.46 6.50
C ALA A 209 8.59 -8.75 7.34
N VAL A 210 9.85 -8.91 6.95
CA VAL A 210 11.00 -8.28 7.62
C VAL A 210 11.96 -7.72 6.59
N THR A 211 12.34 -6.44 6.73
CA THR A 211 13.38 -5.84 5.89
C THR A 211 14.75 -6.44 6.17
N PRO A 212 15.72 -6.37 5.25
CA PRO A 212 17.10 -6.82 5.52
C PRO A 212 17.73 -6.16 6.75
N GLU A 213 17.32 -4.94 7.06
CA GLU A 213 17.79 -4.17 8.22
C GLU A 213 17.03 -4.51 9.53
N GLY A 214 16.06 -5.42 9.46
CA GLY A 214 15.33 -5.94 10.62
C GLY A 214 14.12 -5.10 11.04
N ILE A 215 13.54 -4.31 10.13
CA ILE A 215 12.29 -3.60 10.37
C ILE A 215 11.10 -4.49 9.99
N TYR A 216 10.07 -4.50 10.84
CA TYR A 216 8.86 -5.31 10.67
C TYR A 216 7.69 -4.65 11.43
N ALA A 217 6.48 -5.18 11.25
CA ALA A 217 5.29 -4.65 11.93
C ALA A 217 5.42 -4.73 13.47
N GLY A 218 5.18 -3.62 14.16
CA GLY A 218 5.28 -3.47 15.62
C GLY A 218 6.57 -2.79 16.11
N VAL A 219 7.58 -2.63 15.24
CA VAL A 219 8.79 -1.85 15.53
C VAL A 219 8.44 -0.38 15.74
N GLY A 220 9.08 0.27 16.71
CA GLY A 220 8.86 1.69 17.00
C GLY A 220 9.48 2.62 15.96
N ILE A 221 8.86 3.78 15.74
CA ILE A 221 9.27 4.77 14.74
C ILE A 221 10.73 5.23 14.91
N GLU A 222 11.20 5.42 16.14
CA GLU A 222 12.60 5.80 16.43
C GLU A 222 13.62 4.82 15.82
N LYS A 223 13.29 3.53 15.84
CA LYS A 223 14.15 2.50 15.25
C LYS A 223 14.13 2.59 13.73
N VAL A 224 12.99 2.92 13.13
CA VAL A 224 12.88 3.16 11.68
C VAL A 224 13.73 4.37 11.29
N HIS A 225 13.58 5.51 11.96
CA HIS A 225 14.36 6.73 11.70
C HIS A 225 15.87 6.51 11.85
N THR A 226 16.28 5.76 12.88
CA THR A 226 17.70 5.45 13.08
C THR A 226 18.25 4.50 12.02
N THR A 227 17.42 3.57 11.52
CA THR A 227 17.82 2.57 10.53
C THR A 227 17.86 3.17 9.12
N TYR A 228 16.94 4.10 8.82
CA TYR A 228 16.84 4.79 7.54
C TYR A 228 16.91 6.31 7.72
N PRO A 229 18.10 6.86 8.04
CA PRO A 229 18.27 8.28 8.37
C PRO A 229 18.10 9.22 7.17
N GLU A 230 18.16 8.70 5.95
CA GLU A 230 17.94 9.46 4.71
C GLU A 230 16.45 9.55 4.32
N GLY A 231 15.57 8.95 5.11
CA GLY A 231 14.13 9.05 4.88
C GLY A 231 13.56 10.42 5.22
N SER A 232 12.28 10.60 4.88
CA SER A 232 11.51 11.81 5.13
C SER A 232 10.03 11.47 5.27
N GLY A 233 9.28 12.30 5.99
CA GLY A 233 7.87 12.09 6.23
C GLY A 233 7.40 12.71 7.53
N SER A 234 6.38 12.10 8.10
CA SER A 234 5.74 12.46 9.37
C SER A 234 5.74 11.27 10.34
N ASP A 235 5.21 11.47 11.55
CA ASP A 235 5.07 10.38 12.52
C ASP A 235 3.98 9.37 12.16
N ALA A 236 3.14 9.65 11.15
CA ALA A 236 2.11 8.74 10.65
C ALA A 236 2.58 7.95 9.42
N GLU A 237 3.52 8.50 8.65
CA GLU A 237 3.99 7.95 7.39
C GLU A 237 5.42 8.41 7.12
N TRP A 238 6.33 7.48 6.84
CA TRP A 238 7.74 7.74 6.58
C TRP A 238 8.22 7.02 5.34
N THR A 239 8.86 7.75 4.43
CA THR A 239 9.40 7.19 3.20
C THR A 239 10.91 7.20 3.25
N ALA A 240 11.55 6.09 2.86
CA ALA A 240 13.00 5.94 2.89
C ALA A 240 13.55 5.28 1.62
N PRO A 241 14.77 5.65 1.17
CA PRO A 241 15.46 4.91 0.13
C PRO A 241 15.65 3.44 0.51
N VAL A 242 15.57 2.55 -0.47
CA VAL A 242 15.81 1.12 -0.28
C VAL A 242 17.29 0.81 -0.48
N PRO A 243 18.02 0.33 0.55
CA PRO A 243 19.43 -0.02 0.39
C PRO A 243 19.62 -1.09 -0.70
N GLY A 244 20.46 -0.80 -1.68
CA GLY A 244 20.74 -1.71 -2.81
C GLY A 244 19.72 -1.67 -3.95
N ASN A 245 18.65 -0.84 -3.87
CA ASN A 245 17.78 -0.57 -5.01
C ASN A 245 17.45 0.93 -5.12
N PRO A 246 18.19 1.70 -5.95
CA PRO A 246 17.97 3.14 -6.10
C PRO A 246 16.72 3.49 -6.92
N GLN A 247 16.00 2.50 -7.45
CA GLN A 247 14.73 2.70 -8.15
C GLN A 247 13.53 2.40 -7.24
N ALA A 248 13.77 2.12 -5.97
CA ALA A 248 12.72 1.79 -5.02
C ALA A 248 12.82 2.58 -3.71
N GLN A 249 11.67 2.73 -3.07
CA GLN A 249 11.52 3.32 -1.75
C GLN A 249 10.70 2.38 -0.84
N TYR A 250 10.99 2.41 0.45
CA TYR A 250 10.09 1.89 1.47
C TYR A 250 9.15 3.00 1.91
N GLU A 251 7.89 2.68 2.10
CA GLU A 251 6.92 3.50 2.82
C GLU A 251 6.53 2.76 4.11
N PHE A 252 6.67 3.40 5.26
CA PHE A 252 6.30 2.87 6.56
C PHE A 252 5.09 3.64 7.07
N LEU A 253 3.99 2.95 7.36
CA LEU A 253 2.83 3.55 8.02
C LEU A 253 2.85 3.20 9.50
N PHE A 254 2.51 4.17 10.34
CA PHE A 254 2.54 4.05 11.79
C PHE A 254 1.16 4.21 12.42
N ASP A 255 0.93 3.48 13.51
CA ASP A 255 -0.16 3.72 14.45
C ASP A 255 0.40 3.62 15.88
N GLY A 256 0.10 4.59 16.73
CA GLY A 256 0.66 4.68 18.08
C GLY A 256 2.20 4.66 18.12
N GLY A 257 2.87 5.24 17.10
CA GLY A 257 4.33 5.29 16.99
C GLY A 257 4.98 3.94 16.64
N ARG A 258 4.22 2.97 16.11
CA ARG A 258 4.72 1.65 15.70
C ARG A 258 4.32 1.34 14.26
N VAL A 259 5.21 0.67 13.53
CA VAL A 259 4.95 0.21 12.16
C VAL A 259 3.73 -0.71 12.14
N VAL A 260 2.71 -0.37 11.36
CA VAL A 260 1.55 -1.24 11.12
C VAL A 260 1.55 -1.85 9.72
N LEU A 261 2.24 -1.21 8.79
CA LEU A 261 2.30 -1.60 7.40
C LEU A 261 3.61 -1.10 6.79
N MET A 262 4.21 -1.88 5.91
CA MET A 262 5.31 -1.46 5.06
C MET A 262 4.89 -1.63 3.61
N ARG A 263 5.34 -0.74 2.73
CA ARG A 263 5.26 -0.90 1.29
C ARG A 263 6.64 -0.79 0.69
N LEU A 264 6.82 -1.46 -0.44
CA LEU A 264 7.97 -1.38 -1.30
C LEU A 264 7.46 -0.88 -2.65
N GLU A 265 7.97 0.25 -3.11
CA GLU A 265 7.42 0.99 -4.25
C GLU A 265 8.52 1.39 -5.24
N LEU A 266 8.21 1.40 -6.54
CA LEU A 266 9.07 2.00 -7.55
C LEU A 266 9.02 3.53 -7.46
N THR A 267 10.19 4.17 -7.40
CA THR A 267 10.30 5.63 -7.44
C THR A 267 9.84 6.16 -8.79
N GLY A 268 8.93 7.13 -8.80
CA GLY A 268 8.43 7.77 -10.03
C GLY A 268 7.39 6.98 -10.80
N GLY A 269 6.82 5.91 -10.21
CA GLY A 269 5.69 5.19 -10.80
C GLY A 269 4.43 6.05 -10.91
N SER A 270 3.65 5.87 -11.98
CA SER A 270 2.39 6.60 -12.22
C SER A 270 1.22 6.12 -11.35
N CYS A 271 1.36 4.98 -10.67
CA CYS A 271 0.33 4.38 -9.83
C CYS A 271 0.47 4.67 -8.33
N LEU A 272 1.30 5.66 -7.99
CA LEU A 272 1.45 6.14 -6.61
C LEU A 272 0.24 7.01 -6.26
N SER A 273 -0.38 6.71 -5.11
CA SER A 273 -1.59 7.37 -4.59
C SER A 273 -1.32 8.74 -3.99
#